data_AF-A0A418Q6K4-F1
#
_entry.id   AF-A0A418Q6K4-F1
#
_cell.length_a   1.000
_cell.length_b   1.000
_cell.length_c   1.000
_cell.angle_alpha   90.00
_cell.angle_beta   90.00
_cell.angle_gamma   90.00
#
_symmetry.space_group_name_H-M   'P 1'
#
loop_
_entity.id
_entity.type
_entity.pdbx_description
1 polymer ?
#
loop_
_entity_poly.entity_id
_entity_poly.type
_entity_poly.pdbx_seq_one_letter_code
_entity_poly.pdbx_strand_id
1 'polypeptide(L)'
;MARPPAWKHTLEEARRQALVAIDFYNRPGDRRSFADFIVHIHLAWQNLMHADRMRRKVEIFYRENDKRRTFKRNPDGSKKTWDLSQCLKHEFKDNDPIRKNIEFFIGLRNHVEHRYQDSVLVATAAEAHACIINFESELVRRFGPGASLGTELKFPVFVQSLSPTRYEEQRALRRGLPQGTSTFIAEFQDALDESIRSDERYAYRLLLLPMKGPKTDADMALNFVRQDELTPEELQELVGQQGSVIVAEKFRNAANGDEVLPSAAAMQVRERILFEFGVNDFTRLRKKWGIGPVKSQSKDQLPDSEGYCLYSPTFKQYAYLPKLVDRMVAALSTEDDYTSLVGHRPTVKPDNQ
;
A
#
# COMPACT_ATOMS: atom_id res chain seq x y z
N MET A 1 21.32 -36.47 24.52
CA MET A 1 20.70 -35.80 23.35
C MET A 1 21.77 -34.97 22.64
N ALA A 2 21.85 -35.03 21.31
CA ALA A 2 22.79 -34.18 20.55
C ALA A 2 22.40 -32.69 20.68
N ARG A 3 23.38 -31.80 20.81
CA ARG A 3 23.14 -30.35 20.88
C ARG A 3 22.40 -29.90 19.61
N PRO A 4 21.31 -29.12 19.73
CA PRO A 4 20.61 -28.59 18.55
C PRO A 4 21.59 -27.84 17.64
N PRO A 5 21.43 -27.93 16.30
CA PRO A 5 22.30 -27.19 15.39
C PRO A 5 22.14 -25.68 15.62
N ALA A 6 23.23 -24.93 15.46
CA ALA A 6 23.29 -23.51 15.80
C ALA A 6 22.17 -22.68 15.15
N TRP A 7 21.75 -23.01 13.93
CA TRP A 7 20.67 -22.32 13.23
C TRP A 7 19.33 -22.39 13.98
N LYS A 8 19.07 -23.46 14.76
CA LYS A 8 17.84 -23.58 15.56
C LYS A 8 17.81 -22.54 16.68
N HIS A 9 18.93 -22.32 17.36
CA HIS A 9 19.01 -21.28 18.39
C HIS A 9 18.80 -19.88 17.80
N THR A 10 19.38 -19.61 16.63
CA THR A 10 19.16 -18.34 15.90
C THR A 10 17.73 -18.19 15.41
N LEU A 11 17.07 -19.28 15.02
CA LEU A 11 15.65 -19.27 14.64
C LEU A 11 14.75 -18.95 15.83
N GLU A 12 14.97 -19.59 16.98
CA GLU A 12 14.22 -19.30 18.21
C GLU A 12 14.43 -17.86 18.68
N GLU A 13 15.64 -17.32 18.49
CA GLU A 13 15.92 -15.90 18.70
C GLU A 13 15.08 -15.03 17.76
N ALA A 14 15.01 -15.35 16.46
CA ALA A 14 14.19 -14.61 15.51
C ALA A 14 12.70 -14.58 15.93
N ARG A 15 12.17 -15.74 16.30
CA ARG A 15 10.78 -15.89 16.79
C ARG A 15 10.55 -15.06 18.06
N ARG A 16 11.43 -15.17 19.06
CA ARG A 16 11.31 -14.39 20.30
C ARG A 16 11.33 -12.89 20.02
N GLN A 17 12.24 -12.41 19.17
CA GLN A 17 12.36 -10.99 18.84
C GLN A 17 11.10 -10.47 18.12
N ALA A 18 10.51 -11.26 17.22
CA ALA A 18 9.25 -10.90 16.57
C ALA A 18 8.10 -10.78 17.58
N LEU A 19 7.98 -11.73 18.52
CA LEU A 19 6.97 -11.68 19.57
C LEU A 19 7.13 -10.45 20.47
N VAL A 20 8.36 -10.12 20.86
CA VAL A 20 8.65 -8.91 21.66
C VAL A 20 8.31 -7.64 20.89
N ALA A 21 8.65 -7.57 19.59
CA ALA A 21 8.27 -6.43 18.76
C ALA A 21 6.75 -6.22 18.76
N ILE A 22 6.00 -7.29 18.49
CA ILE A 22 4.54 -7.27 18.41
C ILE A 22 3.91 -6.91 19.76
N ASP A 23 4.49 -7.36 20.87
CA ASP A 23 4.07 -6.94 22.20
C ASP A 23 4.22 -5.42 22.40
N PHE A 24 5.39 -4.85 22.08
CA PHE A 24 5.60 -3.40 22.16
C PHE A 24 4.66 -2.59 21.25
N TYR A 25 4.29 -3.13 20.09
CA TYR A 25 3.31 -2.53 19.19
C TYR A 25 1.90 -2.53 19.80
N ASN A 26 1.51 -3.62 20.46
CA ASN A 26 0.14 -3.85 20.94
C ASN A 26 -0.13 -3.33 22.36
N ARG A 27 0.91 -2.99 23.15
CA ARG A 27 0.74 -2.47 24.51
C ARG A 27 -0.13 -1.19 24.54
N PRO A 28 -0.97 -1.02 25.58
CA PRO A 28 -1.79 0.18 25.74
C PRO A 28 -1.01 1.34 26.35
N GLY A 29 -1.40 2.57 25.96
CA GLY A 29 -0.89 3.82 26.54
C GLY A 29 0.62 3.97 26.49
N ASP A 30 1.19 4.57 27.53
CA ASP A 30 2.62 4.93 27.63
C ASP A 30 3.59 3.73 27.70
N ARG A 31 3.05 2.50 27.78
CA ARG A 31 3.85 1.26 27.73
C ARG A 31 4.11 0.79 26.29
N ARG A 32 3.43 1.40 25.32
CA ARG A 32 3.71 1.21 23.90
C ARG A 32 5.03 1.86 23.55
N SER A 33 5.80 1.19 22.72
CA SER A 33 7.05 1.76 22.22
C SER A 33 7.25 1.39 20.75
N PHE A 34 7.03 2.35 19.87
CA PHE A 34 7.24 2.11 18.44
C PHE A 34 8.73 2.02 18.09
N ALA A 35 9.59 2.74 18.83
CA ALA A 35 11.03 2.60 18.70
C ALA A 35 11.50 1.18 19.06
N ASP A 36 10.99 0.61 20.16
CA ASP A 36 11.33 -0.76 20.57
C ASP A 36 10.76 -1.78 19.57
N PHE A 37 9.55 -1.56 19.03
CA PHE A 37 9.02 -2.36 17.92
C PHE A 37 10.01 -2.41 16.75
N ILE A 38 10.51 -1.25 16.28
CA ILE A 38 11.45 -1.17 15.15
C ILE A 38 12.77 -1.88 15.45
N VAL A 39 13.29 -1.74 16.67
CA VAL A 39 14.54 -2.42 17.07
C VAL A 39 14.35 -3.93 17.11
N HIS A 40 13.27 -4.41 17.74
CA HIS A 40 13.02 -5.85 17.88
C HIS A 40 12.65 -6.50 16.55
N ILE A 41 11.87 -5.85 15.68
CA ILE A 41 11.54 -6.41 14.36
C ILE A 41 12.77 -6.45 13.44
N HIS A 42 13.69 -5.48 13.56
CA HIS A 42 14.98 -5.51 12.87
C HIS A 42 15.81 -6.74 13.29
N LEU A 43 15.92 -6.98 14.60
CA LEU A 43 16.62 -8.15 15.13
C LEU A 43 15.95 -9.46 14.70
N ALA A 44 14.62 -9.50 14.66
CA ALA A 44 13.86 -10.66 14.21
C ALA A 44 14.23 -11.03 12.76
N TRP A 45 14.13 -10.08 11.83
CA TRP A 45 14.46 -10.29 10.42
C TRP A 45 15.93 -10.69 10.23
N GLN A 46 16.86 -10.04 10.92
CA GLN A 46 18.28 -10.37 10.81
C GLN A 46 18.55 -11.82 11.25
N ASN A 47 17.97 -12.23 12.39
CA ASN A 47 18.12 -13.59 12.89
C ASN A 47 17.41 -14.61 11.99
N LEU A 48 16.26 -14.29 11.40
CA LEU A 48 15.57 -15.17 10.45
C LEU A 48 16.46 -15.48 9.24
N MET A 49 17.06 -14.44 8.64
CA MET A 49 17.95 -14.60 7.49
C MET A 49 19.23 -15.33 7.86
N HIS A 50 19.83 -15.02 9.01
CA HIS A 50 20.99 -15.75 9.50
C HIS A 50 20.69 -17.24 9.73
N ALA A 51 19.59 -17.55 10.42
CA ALA A 51 19.19 -18.93 10.68
C ALA A 51 19.01 -19.71 9.37
N ASP A 52 18.35 -19.12 8.38
CA ASP A 52 18.09 -19.80 7.11
C ASP A 52 19.38 -20.03 6.30
N ARG A 53 20.26 -19.02 6.23
CA ARG A 53 21.57 -19.15 5.59
C ARG A 53 22.45 -20.18 6.29
N MET A 54 22.50 -20.17 7.63
CA MET A 54 23.22 -21.16 8.42
C MET A 54 22.71 -22.57 8.16
N ARG A 55 21.39 -22.76 8.07
CA ARG A 55 20.76 -24.04 7.74
C ARG A 55 21.14 -24.52 6.33
N ARG A 56 21.17 -23.60 5.35
CA ARG A 56 21.66 -23.84 3.98
C ARG A 56 23.18 -23.96 3.87
N LYS A 57 23.92 -23.82 4.98
CA LYS A 57 25.39 -23.81 5.05
C LYS A 57 26.03 -22.70 4.19
N VAL A 58 25.35 -21.56 4.08
CA VAL A 58 25.83 -20.37 3.36
C VAL A 58 26.43 -19.36 4.33
N GLU A 59 27.46 -18.64 3.88
CA GLU A 59 28.20 -17.66 4.67
C GLU A 59 27.33 -16.46 5.09
N ILE A 60 27.54 -16.00 6.33
CA ILE A 60 26.88 -14.85 6.98
C ILE A 60 27.88 -13.84 7.57
N PHE A 61 29.13 -13.84 7.10
CA PHE A 61 30.21 -13.03 7.67
C PHE A 61 30.77 -12.06 6.65
N TYR A 62 31.14 -10.87 7.12
CA TYR A 62 31.85 -9.92 6.27
C TYR A 62 33.27 -10.38 5.98
N ARG A 63 33.69 -10.21 4.72
CA ARG A 63 35.09 -10.40 4.29
C ARG A 63 35.86 -9.10 4.34
N GLU A 64 37.16 -9.15 4.61
CA GLU A 64 38.02 -7.95 4.58
C GLU A 64 38.15 -7.38 3.16
N ASN A 65 38.26 -8.28 2.18
CA ASN A 65 38.27 -7.98 0.75
C ASN A 65 37.72 -9.19 0.00
N ASP A 66 36.98 -8.98 -1.09
CA ASP A 66 36.37 -10.06 -1.88
C ASP A 66 37.39 -11.07 -2.42
N LYS A 67 38.66 -10.65 -2.61
CA LYS A 67 39.75 -11.50 -3.10
C LYS A 67 40.46 -12.31 -2.01
N ARG A 68 40.25 -12.03 -0.72
CA ARG A 68 40.90 -12.73 0.39
C ARG A 68 39.92 -13.66 1.11
N ARG A 69 40.45 -14.76 1.67
CA ARG A 69 39.70 -15.73 2.51
C ARG A 69 39.56 -15.27 3.97
N THR A 70 39.90 -14.02 4.29
CA THR A 70 39.89 -13.47 5.67
C THR A 70 38.58 -12.74 5.98
N PHE A 71 38.08 -12.96 7.20
CA PHE A 71 36.86 -12.37 7.72
C PHE A 71 37.16 -11.10 8.51
N LYS A 72 36.29 -10.08 8.39
CA LYS A 72 36.30 -8.95 9.32
C LYS A 72 36.02 -9.46 10.73
N ARG A 73 36.67 -8.84 11.72
CA ARG A 73 36.53 -9.18 13.13
C ARG A 73 35.92 -8.04 13.93
N ASN A 74 35.15 -8.40 14.96
CA ASN A 74 34.69 -7.48 15.99
C ASN A 74 35.85 -7.18 16.97
N PRO A 75 35.71 -6.17 17.85
CA PRO A 75 36.74 -5.84 18.86
C PRO A 75 37.10 -7.01 19.79
N ASP A 76 36.17 -7.94 20.02
CA ASP A 76 36.36 -9.15 20.82
C ASP A 76 37.00 -10.33 20.04
N GLY A 77 37.38 -10.12 18.77
CA GLY A 77 37.97 -11.13 17.90
C GLY A 77 36.98 -12.08 17.23
N SER A 78 35.68 -11.99 17.54
CA SER A 78 34.63 -12.77 16.86
C SER A 78 34.49 -12.34 15.39
N LYS A 79 34.03 -13.25 14.52
CA LYS A 79 33.78 -12.91 13.11
C LYS A 79 32.59 -11.95 13.02
N LYS A 80 32.76 -10.83 12.32
CA LYS A 80 31.69 -9.86 12.11
C LYS A 80 30.63 -10.46 11.19
N THR A 81 29.44 -10.71 11.72
CA THR A 81 28.28 -11.17 10.96
C THR A 81 27.73 -10.05 10.08
N TRP A 82 27.00 -10.43 9.04
CA TRP A 82 26.20 -9.49 8.25
C TRP A 82 25.20 -8.76 9.13
N ASP A 83 24.92 -7.52 8.76
CA ASP A 83 23.75 -6.79 9.25
C ASP A 83 22.55 -7.11 8.35
N LEU A 84 21.37 -6.63 8.76
CA LEU A 84 20.13 -6.85 8.01
C LEU A 84 20.22 -6.31 6.58
N SER A 85 20.80 -5.12 6.38
CA SER A 85 20.95 -4.51 5.04
C SER A 85 21.77 -5.39 4.10
N GLN A 86 22.84 -6.00 4.61
CA GLN A 86 23.64 -6.94 3.82
C GLN A 86 22.89 -8.25 3.58
N CYS A 87 22.12 -8.75 4.54
CA CYS A 87 21.29 -9.94 4.31
C CYS A 87 20.27 -9.69 3.19
N LEU A 88 19.59 -8.53 3.18
CA LEU A 88 18.59 -8.17 2.16
C LEU A 88 19.14 -8.20 0.73
N LYS A 89 20.35 -7.68 0.52
CA LYS A 89 21.02 -7.69 -0.80
C LYS A 89 21.24 -9.09 -1.37
N HIS A 90 21.38 -10.10 -0.50
CA HIS A 90 21.64 -11.48 -0.91
C HIS A 90 20.38 -12.34 -0.93
N GLU A 91 19.33 -11.95 -0.21
CA GLU A 91 18.11 -12.74 -0.04
C GLU A 91 16.96 -12.26 -0.93
N PHE A 92 16.97 -11.00 -1.38
CA PHE A 92 15.90 -10.40 -2.17
C PHE A 92 16.43 -9.54 -3.33
N LYS A 93 15.68 -9.51 -4.43
CA LYS A 93 15.96 -8.59 -5.56
C LYS A 93 15.79 -7.14 -5.11
N ASP A 94 16.46 -6.21 -5.78
CA ASP A 94 16.47 -4.79 -5.39
C ASP A 94 15.06 -4.16 -5.35
N ASN A 95 14.16 -4.55 -6.27
CA ASN A 95 12.79 -4.03 -6.35
C ASN A 95 11.74 -4.97 -5.72
N ASP A 96 12.16 -5.85 -4.81
CA ASP A 96 11.23 -6.71 -4.08
C ASP A 96 10.45 -5.91 -3.01
N PRO A 97 9.10 -5.97 -2.98
CA PRO A 97 8.30 -5.22 -2.00
C PRO A 97 8.61 -5.55 -0.54
N ILE A 98 8.91 -6.81 -0.21
CA ILE A 98 9.30 -7.21 1.15
C ILE A 98 10.62 -6.54 1.52
N ARG A 99 11.58 -6.55 0.59
CA ARG A 99 12.85 -5.85 0.79
C ARG A 99 12.65 -4.35 1.02
N LYS A 100 11.82 -3.69 0.20
CA LYS A 100 11.54 -2.25 0.36
C LYS A 100 10.87 -1.93 1.68
N ASN A 101 9.95 -2.78 2.15
CA ASN A 101 9.36 -2.64 3.47
C ASN A 101 10.40 -2.74 4.59
N ILE A 102 11.34 -3.70 4.52
CA ILE A 102 12.38 -3.83 5.55
C ILE A 102 13.40 -2.68 5.47
N GLU A 103 13.81 -2.26 4.26
CA GLU A 103 14.70 -1.10 4.04
C GLU A 103 14.08 0.19 4.61
N PHE A 104 12.76 0.36 4.48
CA PHE A 104 12.02 1.46 5.09
C PHE A 104 12.22 1.49 6.62
N PHE A 105 12.05 0.37 7.31
CA PHE A 105 12.26 0.31 8.78
C PHE A 105 13.71 0.48 9.20
N ILE A 106 14.67 0.03 8.39
CA ILE A 106 16.10 0.28 8.64
C ILE A 106 16.39 1.79 8.62
N GLY A 107 15.83 2.51 7.64
CA GLY A 107 15.95 3.97 7.57
C GLY A 107 15.20 4.66 8.70
N LEU A 108 13.93 4.28 8.90
CA LEU A 108 13.02 4.89 9.89
C LEU A 108 13.59 4.84 11.30
N ARG A 109 14.34 3.79 11.66
CA ARG A 109 15.01 3.65 12.96
C ARG A 109 15.82 4.89 13.36
N ASN A 110 16.44 5.59 12.42
CA ASN A 110 17.24 6.79 12.70
C ASN A 110 16.39 8.05 12.93
N HIS A 111 15.10 8.00 12.60
CA HIS A 111 14.18 9.13 12.64
C HIS A 111 13.10 8.99 13.72
N VAL A 112 13.02 7.85 14.41
CA VAL A 112 12.05 7.66 15.50
C VAL A 112 12.62 8.20 16.80
N GLU A 113 12.07 9.34 17.20
CA GLU A 113 12.27 9.90 18.53
C GLU A 113 11.07 9.57 19.43
N HIS A 114 11.32 9.26 20.71
CA HIS A 114 10.28 8.87 21.67
C HIS A 114 9.11 9.87 21.73
N ARG A 115 9.40 11.18 21.58
CA ARG A 115 8.39 12.25 21.63
C ARG A 115 7.33 12.15 20.52
N TYR A 116 7.67 11.57 19.38
CA TYR A 116 6.83 11.60 18.17
C TYR A 116 6.35 10.21 17.74
N GLN A 117 6.60 9.19 18.55
CA GLN A 117 6.35 7.80 18.19
C GLN A 117 4.90 7.52 17.79
N ASP A 118 3.92 8.17 18.41
CA ASP A 118 2.50 7.99 18.05
C ASP A 118 2.18 8.56 16.67
N SER A 119 2.72 9.74 16.34
CA SER A 119 2.59 10.33 15.02
C SER A 119 3.23 9.46 13.95
N VAL A 120 4.43 8.93 14.23
CA VAL A 120 5.13 8.02 13.31
C VAL A 120 4.36 6.72 13.13
N LEU A 121 3.87 6.12 14.22
CA LEU A 121 3.05 4.92 14.17
C LEU A 121 1.80 5.13 13.32
N VAL A 122 1.03 6.19 13.54
CA VAL A 122 -0.20 6.50 12.77
C VAL A 122 0.09 6.73 11.28
N ALA A 123 1.29 7.22 10.95
CA ALA A 123 1.72 7.44 9.57
C ALA A 123 2.26 6.18 8.89
N THR A 124 2.76 5.20 9.65
CA THR A 124 3.50 4.03 9.14
C THR A 124 2.90 2.68 9.52
N ALA A 125 1.67 2.69 10.04
CA ALA A 125 1.00 1.48 10.53
C ALA A 125 0.82 0.42 9.42
N ALA A 126 0.57 0.83 8.18
CA ALA A 126 0.40 -0.10 7.08
C ALA A 126 1.69 -0.85 6.73
N GLU A 127 2.81 -0.13 6.73
CA GLU A 127 4.14 -0.68 6.56
C GLU A 127 4.48 -1.61 7.73
N ALA A 128 4.10 -1.26 8.97
CA ALA A 128 4.35 -2.08 10.14
C ALA A 128 3.57 -3.41 10.08
N HIS A 129 2.30 -3.36 9.67
CA HIS A 129 1.51 -4.57 9.44
C HIS A 129 2.12 -5.46 8.35
N ALA A 130 2.52 -4.88 7.21
CA ALA A 130 3.20 -5.62 6.15
C ALA A 130 4.49 -6.30 6.67
N CYS A 131 5.30 -5.58 7.46
CA CYS A 131 6.54 -6.11 8.02
C CYS A 131 6.32 -7.37 8.86
N ILE A 132 5.27 -7.39 9.70
CA ILE A 132 4.92 -8.54 10.55
C ILE A 132 4.37 -9.71 9.71
N ILE A 133 3.44 -9.42 8.78
CA ILE A 133 2.81 -10.44 7.94
C ILE A 133 3.84 -11.10 7.02
N ASN A 134 4.73 -10.30 6.43
CA ASN A 134 5.83 -10.79 5.62
C ASN A 134 6.82 -11.63 6.45
N PHE A 135 7.08 -11.23 7.70
CA PHE A 135 7.96 -12.00 8.58
C PHE A 135 7.39 -13.39 8.83
N GLU A 136 6.12 -13.48 9.21
CA GLU A 136 5.42 -14.76 9.42
C GLU A 136 5.42 -15.61 8.14
N SER A 137 5.13 -14.98 6.99
CA SER A 137 5.13 -15.66 5.69
C SER A 137 6.51 -16.20 5.32
N GLU A 138 7.58 -15.41 5.51
CA GLU A 138 8.96 -15.84 5.25
C GLU A 138 9.45 -16.89 6.25
N LEU A 139 9.04 -16.79 7.51
CA LEU A 139 9.32 -17.77 8.54
C LEU A 139 8.74 -19.14 8.16
N VAL A 140 7.47 -19.19 7.78
CA VAL A 140 6.79 -20.41 7.33
C VAL A 140 7.37 -20.90 6.00
N ARG A 141 7.60 -20.01 5.03
CA ARG A 141 8.19 -20.39 3.72
C ARG A 141 9.56 -21.03 3.89
N ARG A 142 10.39 -20.53 4.80
CA ARG A 142 11.74 -21.04 5.04
C ARG A 142 11.70 -22.29 5.92
N PHE A 143 11.02 -22.27 7.06
CA PHE A 143 11.14 -23.30 8.10
C PHE A 143 9.95 -24.26 8.23
N GLY A 144 8.90 -24.04 7.43
CA GLY A 144 7.68 -24.82 7.41
C GLY A 144 6.65 -24.34 8.44
N PRO A 145 5.42 -24.88 8.39
CA PRO A 145 4.30 -24.44 9.24
C PRO A 145 4.57 -24.58 10.75
N GLY A 146 5.40 -25.54 11.17
CA GLY A 146 5.74 -25.73 12.59
C GLY A 146 6.55 -24.60 13.22
N ALA A 147 7.09 -23.67 12.43
CA ALA A 147 7.77 -22.47 12.92
C ALA A 147 6.83 -21.26 13.08
N SER A 148 5.58 -21.38 12.61
CA SER A 148 4.58 -20.31 12.61
C SER A 148 4.40 -19.68 13.98
N LEU A 149 4.21 -18.36 14.00
CA LEU A 149 3.79 -17.62 15.19
C LEU A 149 2.27 -17.55 15.33
N GLY A 150 1.50 -18.09 14.38
CA GLY A 150 0.04 -17.97 14.32
C GLY A 150 -0.71 -18.53 15.53
N THR A 151 -0.11 -19.45 16.30
CA THR A 151 -0.68 -19.94 17.57
C THR A 151 -0.43 -19.00 18.75
N GLU A 152 0.58 -18.15 18.66
CA GLU A 152 0.99 -17.21 19.70
C GLU A 152 0.44 -15.80 19.43
N LEU A 153 0.28 -15.45 18.16
CA LEU A 153 -0.24 -14.16 17.72
C LEU A 153 -1.76 -14.14 17.73
N LYS A 154 -2.32 -13.10 18.37
CA LYS A 154 -3.75 -12.80 18.34
C LYS A 154 -3.95 -11.47 17.67
N PHE A 155 -5.06 -11.33 16.94
CA PHE A 155 -5.45 -10.05 16.37
C PHE A 155 -5.81 -9.08 17.52
N PRO A 156 -5.13 -7.93 17.65
CA PRO A 156 -5.39 -6.97 18.72
C PRO A 156 -6.70 -6.20 18.48
N VAL A 157 -7.40 -5.84 19.55
CA VAL A 157 -8.65 -5.07 19.47
C VAL A 157 -8.33 -3.58 19.35
N PHE A 158 -8.58 -3.00 18.17
CA PHE A 158 -8.31 -1.58 17.89
C PHE A 158 -9.52 -0.67 18.19
N VAL A 159 -9.84 -0.44 19.46
CA VAL A 159 -11.00 0.40 19.84
C VAL A 159 -10.89 1.82 19.27
N GLN A 160 -9.67 2.37 19.15
CA GLN A 160 -9.45 3.71 18.61
C GLN A 160 -9.91 3.87 17.14
N SER A 161 -9.84 2.79 16.36
CA SER A 161 -10.13 2.80 14.92
C SER A 161 -11.60 2.54 14.62
N LEU A 162 -12.41 2.23 15.65
CA LEU A 162 -13.83 1.88 15.53
C LEU A 162 -14.78 3.08 15.73
N SER A 163 -14.26 4.31 15.91
CA SER A 163 -15.08 5.52 16.11
C SER A 163 -14.73 6.65 15.13
N PRO A 164 -15.72 7.21 14.41
CA PRO A 164 -15.49 8.32 13.47
C PRO A 164 -14.87 9.58 14.08
N THR A 165 -15.16 9.87 15.35
CA THR A 165 -14.71 11.10 16.03
C THR A 165 -13.20 11.12 16.24
N ARG A 166 -12.52 9.96 16.25
CA ARG A 166 -11.07 9.85 16.43
C ARG A 166 -10.27 10.00 15.14
N TYR A 167 -10.92 10.20 14.00
CA TYR A 167 -10.23 10.46 12.72
C TYR A 167 -9.58 11.83 12.65
N GLU A 168 -10.21 12.84 13.25
CA GLU A 168 -9.62 14.18 13.31
C GLU A 168 -8.39 14.18 14.23
N GLU A 169 -8.43 13.43 15.33
CA GLU A 169 -7.29 13.21 16.23
C GLU A 169 -6.12 12.53 15.53
N GLN A 170 -6.37 11.47 14.75
CA GLN A 170 -5.32 10.81 13.95
C GLN A 170 -4.74 11.74 12.88
N ARG A 171 -5.56 12.54 12.21
CA ARG A 171 -5.08 13.55 11.26
C ARG A 171 -4.25 14.64 11.95
N ALA A 172 -4.65 15.07 13.14
CA ALA A 172 -3.88 16.02 13.94
C ALA A 172 -2.54 15.43 14.36
N LEU A 173 -2.49 14.16 14.77
CA LEU A 173 -1.24 13.46 15.11
C LEU A 173 -0.28 13.38 13.91
N ARG A 174 -0.80 13.08 12.71
CA ARG A 174 0.01 13.09 11.48
C ARG A 174 0.60 14.47 11.18
N ARG A 175 -0.15 15.54 11.42
CA ARG A 175 0.38 16.92 11.29
C ARG A 175 1.48 17.25 12.29
N GLY A 176 1.56 16.51 13.40
CA GLY A 176 2.61 16.63 14.42
C GLY A 176 3.91 15.88 14.11
N LEU A 177 4.04 15.24 12.94
CA LEU A 177 5.27 14.58 12.53
C LEU A 177 6.44 15.58 12.45
N PRO A 178 7.62 15.23 12.99
CA PRO A 178 8.84 16.02 12.78
C PRO A 178 9.16 16.16 11.30
N GLN A 179 9.66 17.33 10.91
CA GLN A 179 9.99 17.60 9.51
C GLN A 179 10.98 16.59 8.93
N GLY A 180 11.99 16.18 9.71
CA GLY A 180 12.96 15.18 9.24
C GLY A 180 12.30 13.82 8.94
N THR A 181 11.39 13.37 9.80
CA THR A 181 10.68 12.10 9.62
C THR A 181 9.66 12.17 8.49
N SER A 182 8.91 13.28 8.37
CA SER A 182 7.95 13.46 7.27
C SER A 182 8.65 13.52 5.91
N THR A 183 9.80 14.21 5.85
CA THR A 183 10.63 14.28 4.64
C THR A 183 11.17 12.91 4.26
N PHE A 184 11.72 12.16 5.23
CA PHE A 184 12.17 10.78 4.99
C PHE A 184 11.06 9.89 4.43
N ILE A 185 9.86 9.92 5.04
CA ILE A 185 8.73 9.09 4.59
C ILE A 185 8.33 9.47 3.15
N ALA A 186 8.20 10.76 2.85
CA ALA A 186 7.82 11.24 1.53
C ALA A 186 8.86 10.87 0.47
N GLU A 187 10.14 11.18 0.71
CA GLU A 187 11.23 10.88 -0.21
C GLU A 187 11.37 9.37 -0.46
N PHE A 188 11.21 8.54 0.58
CA PHE A 188 11.26 7.09 0.42
C PHE A 188 10.10 6.60 -0.45
N GLN A 189 8.87 7.09 -0.21
CA GLN A 189 7.69 6.68 -0.97
C GLN A 189 7.71 7.16 -2.43
N ASP A 190 8.20 8.37 -2.69
CA ASP A 190 8.33 8.95 -4.03
C ASP A 190 9.41 8.24 -4.86
N ALA A 191 10.43 7.68 -4.22
CA ALA A 191 11.46 6.87 -4.87
C ALA A 191 10.99 5.46 -5.29
N LEU A 192 9.78 5.03 -4.90
CA LEU A 192 9.25 3.71 -5.24
C LEU A 192 8.39 3.72 -6.50
N ASP A 193 8.63 2.72 -7.36
CA ASP A 193 7.77 2.39 -8.49
C ASP A 193 6.32 2.15 -8.02
N GLU A 194 5.33 2.55 -8.83
CA GLU A 194 3.90 2.38 -8.49
C GLU A 194 3.57 0.92 -8.17
N SER A 195 4.13 -0.03 -8.92
CA SER A 195 3.89 -1.46 -8.71
C SER A 195 4.31 -1.94 -7.32
N ILE A 196 5.33 -1.33 -6.72
CA ILE A 196 5.75 -1.62 -5.35
C ILE A 196 4.84 -0.87 -4.37
N ARG A 197 4.54 0.41 -4.66
CA ARG A 197 3.74 1.27 -3.77
C ARG A 197 2.29 0.80 -3.63
N SER A 198 1.78 0.03 -4.59
CA SER A 198 0.46 -0.62 -4.54
C SER A 198 0.48 -2.05 -3.99
N ASP A 199 1.66 -2.64 -3.77
CA ASP A 199 1.79 -4.04 -3.33
C ASP A 199 1.53 -4.15 -1.81
N GLU A 200 0.67 -5.10 -1.44
CA GLU A 200 0.31 -5.35 -0.03
C GLU A 200 1.51 -5.80 0.83
N ARG A 201 2.53 -6.40 0.20
CA ARG A 201 3.78 -6.80 0.86
C ARG A 201 4.66 -5.58 1.14
N TYR A 202 4.44 -4.44 0.50
CA TYR A 202 5.08 -3.19 0.89
C TYR A 202 4.30 -2.48 2.01
N ALA A 203 2.99 -2.32 1.85
CA ALA A 203 2.12 -1.68 2.83
C ALA A 203 0.77 -2.41 2.92
N TYR A 204 0.51 -3.04 4.06
CA TYR A 204 -0.66 -3.87 4.28
C TYR A 204 -1.75 -3.09 5.00
N ARG A 205 -2.93 -3.05 4.40
CA ARG A 205 -4.01 -2.18 4.86
C ARG A 205 -5.27 -3.00 5.12
N LEU A 206 -5.92 -2.72 6.24
CA LEU A 206 -7.09 -3.44 6.70
C LEU A 206 -8.32 -2.53 6.72
N LEU A 207 -9.41 -3.04 6.16
CA LEU A 207 -10.74 -2.47 6.33
C LEU A 207 -11.54 -3.39 7.26
N LEU A 208 -12.05 -2.84 8.36
CA LEU A 208 -12.91 -3.57 9.29
C LEU A 208 -14.35 -3.10 9.11
N LEU A 209 -15.22 -4.01 8.68
CA LEU A 209 -16.63 -3.72 8.48
C LEU A 209 -17.46 -4.45 9.52
N PRO A 210 -18.32 -3.74 10.29
CA PRO A 210 -19.23 -4.40 11.21
C PRO A 210 -20.29 -5.16 10.42
N MET A 211 -20.32 -6.48 10.58
CA MET A 211 -21.36 -7.31 9.97
C MET A 211 -22.71 -7.05 10.66
N LYS A 212 -23.76 -6.86 9.86
CA LYS A 212 -25.16 -6.77 10.32
C LYS A 212 -25.87 -8.07 9.95
N GLY A 213 -26.58 -8.69 10.90
CA GLY A 213 -27.36 -9.90 10.64
C GLY A 213 -27.27 -10.93 11.76
N PRO A 214 -28.03 -12.03 11.69
CA PRO A 214 -27.93 -13.12 12.65
C PRO A 214 -26.56 -13.79 12.54
N LYS A 215 -25.89 -13.93 13.68
CA LYS A 215 -24.61 -14.64 13.79
C LYS A 215 -24.80 -16.11 13.40
N THR A 216 -23.95 -16.62 12.52
CA THR A 216 -23.83 -18.06 12.23
C THR A 216 -22.71 -18.68 13.06
N ASP A 217 -22.74 -20.01 13.23
CA ASP A 217 -21.70 -20.73 13.98
C ASP A 217 -20.32 -20.70 13.28
N ALA A 218 -20.28 -20.37 11.99
CA ALA A 218 -19.06 -20.20 11.22
C ALA A 218 -18.44 -18.79 11.36
N ASP A 219 -19.18 -17.82 11.91
CA ASP A 219 -18.69 -16.46 12.05
C ASP A 219 -17.64 -16.35 13.16
N MET A 220 -16.40 -16.08 12.76
CA MET A 220 -15.36 -15.69 13.68
C MET A 220 -15.60 -14.26 14.19
N ALA A 221 -14.96 -13.90 15.30
CA ALA A 221 -14.99 -12.52 15.81
C ALA A 221 -14.46 -11.50 14.79
N LEU A 222 -13.61 -11.96 13.86
CA LEU A 222 -13.14 -11.24 12.69
C LEU A 222 -13.15 -12.23 11.51
N ASN A 223 -13.93 -11.91 10.48
CA ASN A 223 -13.91 -12.65 9.22
C ASN A 223 -12.94 -11.96 8.27
N PHE A 224 -11.98 -12.72 7.74
CA PHE A 224 -11.04 -12.22 6.74
C PHE A 224 -11.57 -12.56 5.35
N VAL A 225 -11.78 -11.55 4.52
CA VAL A 225 -12.23 -11.71 3.14
C VAL A 225 -11.18 -11.10 2.23
N ARG A 226 -10.64 -11.92 1.32
CA ARG A 226 -9.65 -11.44 0.37
C ARG A 226 -10.35 -10.73 -0.78
N GLN A 227 -9.78 -9.61 -1.22
CA GLN A 227 -10.44 -8.76 -2.21
C GLN A 227 -10.58 -9.45 -3.58
N ASP A 228 -9.62 -10.29 -3.95
CA ASP A 228 -9.63 -11.08 -5.19
C ASP A 228 -10.68 -12.19 -5.21
N GLU A 229 -11.28 -12.49 -4.06
CA GLU A 229 -12.35 -13.47 -3.91
C GLU A 229 -13.75 -12.83 -3.92
N LEU A 230 -13.82 -11.50 -3.98
CA LEU A 230 -15.07 -10.74 -3.98
C LEU A 230 -15.59 -10.52 -5.40
N THR A 231 -16.91 -10.62 -5.55
CA THR A 231 -17.62 -10.16 -6.75
C THR A 231 -17.65 -8.63 -6.82
N PRO A 232 -17.80 -8.04 -8.01
CA PRO A 232 -17.96 -6.58 -8.17
C PRO A 232 -19.10 -6.00 -7.33
N GLU A 233 -20.19 -6.74 -7.19
CA GLU A 233 -21.37 -6.36 -6.42
C GLU A 233 -21.08 -6.34 -4.91
N GLU A 234 -20.42 -7.37 -4.39
CA GLU A 234 -19.99 -7.42 -2.98
C GLU A 234 -18.98 -6.30 -2.69
N LEU A 235 -18.04 -6.03 -3.61
CA LEU A 235 -17.11 -4.93 -3.49
C LEU A 235 -17.83 -3.57 -3.43
N GLN A 236 -18.86 -3.39 -4.24
CA GLN A 236 -19.66 -2.16 -4.25
C GLN A 236 -20.50 -2.00 -2.97
N GLU A 237 -20.99 -3.10 -2.41
CA GLU A 237 -21.68 -3.09 -1.12
C GLU A 237 -20.73 -2.75 0.03
N LEU A 238 -19.51 -3.29 0.02
CA LEU A 238 -18.45 -2.97 0.99
C LEU A 238 -18.03 -1.50 0.93
N VAL A 239 -17.96 -0.91 -0.28
CA VAL A 239 -17.67 0.53 -0.48
C VAL A 239 -18.87 1.41 -0.10
N GLY A 240 -20.10 0.92 -0.28
CA GLY A 240 -21.34 1.61 0.07
C GLY A 240 -21.60 1.70 1.59
N GLN A 241 -21.08 0.75 2.37
CA GLN A 241 -21.13 0.78 3.82
C GLN A 241 -20.06 1.72 4.39
N GLN A 242 -20.36 3.03 4.41
CA GLN A 242 -19.56 4.03 5.09
C GLN A 242 -19.53 3.78 6.61
N GLY A 243 -18.60 2.95 7.05
CA GLY A 243 -18.34 2.66 8.45
C GLY A 243 -16.90 2.21 8.61
N SER A 244 -16.06 3.13 9.10
CA SER A 244 -14.67 2.89 9.53
C SER A 244 -13.60 2.70 8.43
N VAL A 245 -13.49 3.65 7.50
CA VAL A 245 -12.48 3.61 6.43
C VAL A 245 -11.21 4.39 6.82
N ILE A 246 -10.14 3.68 7.16
CA ILE A 246 -8.76 4.04 6.76
C ILE A 246 -8.26 2.83 5.98
N VAL A 247 -8.52 2.77 4.68
CA VAL A 247 -7.66 3.47 3.71
C VAL A 247 -8.46 4.43 2.86
N ALA A 248 -8.74 5.62 3.39
CA ALA A 248 -9.14 6.75 2.57
C ALA A 248 -7.90 7.62 2.30
N GLU A 249 -6.89 7.05 1.62
CA GLU A 249 -5.80 7.83 1.00
C GLU A 249 -5.21 7.14 -0.25
N LYS A 250 -5.63 5.90 -0.57
CA LYS A 250 -5.41 5.27 -1.89
C LYS A 250 -6.62 4.45 -2.40
N PHE A 251 -7.82 4.69 -1.87
CA PHE A 251 -9.07 4.21 -2.49
C PHE A 251 -9.69 5.35 -3.32
N ARG A 252 -9.00 5.67 -4.41
CA ARG A 252 -9.67 5.98 -5.68
C ARG A 252 -9.08 4.99 -6.67
N ASN A 253 -9.85 3.95 -6.94
CA ASN A 253 -9.71 3.07 -8.09
C ASN A 253 -8.27 2.84 -8.58
N ALA A 254 -7.65 1.79 -8.05
CA ALA A 254 -6.65 1.00 -8.78
C ALA A 254 -7.26 0.28 -10.01
N ALA A 255 -8.24 0.92 -10.66
CA ALA A 255 -8.84 0.51 -11.92
C ALA A 255 -8.65 1.57 -13.01
N ASN A 256 -8.15 2.79 -12.71
CA ASN A 256 -7.54 3.76 -13.64
C ASN A 256 -7.18 5.03 -12.82
N GLY A 257 -5.93 5.20 -12.41
CA GLY A 257 -5.46 6.42 -11.70
C GLY A 257 -5.45 7.70 -12.57
N ASP A 258 -5.99 7.62 -13.77
CA ASP A 258 -5.98 8.65 -14.82
C ASP A 258 -7.34 9.35 -14.96
N GLU A 259 -8.17 9.33 -13.92
CA GLU A 259 -9.47 10.00 -13.92
C GLU A 259 -9.30 11.52 -14.09
N VAL A 260 -9.90 12.06 -15.14
CA VAL A 260 -9.76 13.47 -15.50
C VAL A 260 -11.08 14.22 -15.36
N LEU A 261 -10.99 15.49 -14.95
CA LEU A 261 -12.13 16.41 -14.95
C LEU A 261 -12.59 16.69 -16.39
N PRO A 262 -13.85 17.09 -16.62
CA PRO A 262 -14.39 17.30 -17.97
C PRO A 262 -13.52 18.23 -18.85
N SER A 263 -12.89 19.24 -18.27
CA SER A 263 -11.97 20.14 -18.99
C SER A 263 -10.70 19.44 -19.44
N ALA A 264 -10.08 18.67 -18.56
CA ALA A 264 -8.89 17.88 -18.87
C ALA A 264 -9.20 16.74 -19.85
N ALA A 265 -10.36 16.07 -19.71
CA ALA A 265 -10.81 15.05 -20.64
C ALA A 265 -11.01 15.61 -22.06
N ALA A 266 -11.65 16.78 -22.18
CA ALA A 266 -11.79 17.47 -23.46
C ALA A 266 -10.43 17.85 -24.05
N MET A 267 -9.49 18.31 -23.23
CA MET A 267 -8.14 18.64 -23.67
C MET A 267 -7.39 17.41 -24.21
N GLN A 268 -7.48 16.26 -23.54
CA GLN A 268 -6.86 15.02 -24.00
C GLN A 268 -7.47 14.51 -25.32
N VAL A 269 -8.79 14.61 -25.48
CA VAL A 269 -9.44 14.30 -26.78
C VAL A 269 -8.94 15.27 -27.83
N ARG A 270 -8.94 16.58 -27.54
CA ARG A 270 -8.44 17.63 -28.43
C ARG A 270 -7.06 17.26 -28.90
N GLU A 271 -6.08 17.03 -28.03
CA GLU A 271 -4.69 16.70 -28.37
C GLU A 271 -4.55 15.52 -29.35
N ARG A 272 -5.47 14.56 -29.31
CA ARG A 272 -5.39 13.30 -30.08
C ARG A 272 -6.20 13.30 -31.38
N ILE A 273 -6.92 14.37 -31.69
CA ILE A 273 -7.67 14.52 -32.95
C ILE A 273 -7.19 15.74 -33.75
N LEU A 274 -7.56 15.81 -35.03
CA LEU A 274 -7.18 16.93 -35.93
C LEU A 274 -8.02 18.19 -35.72
N PHE A 275 -9.12 18.10 -34.96
CA PHE A 275 -10.12 19.14 -34.81
C PHE A 275 -10.01 19.83 -33.45
N GLU A 276 -10.47 21.08 -33.41
CA GLU A 276 -10.78 21.77 -32.15
C GLU A 276 -11.87 20.99 -31.40
N PHE A 277 -11.66 20.79 -30.10
CA PHE A 277 -12.59 20.06 -29.25
C PHE A 277 -12.62 20.68 -27.86
N GLY A 278 -13.79 21.21 -27.49
CA GLY A 278 -14.00 21.91 -26.22
C GLY A 278 -14.77 21.10 -25.20
N VAL A 279 -14.87 21.65 -23.98
CA VAL A 279 -15.67 21.07 -22.89
C VAL A 279 -17.15 20.97 -23.24
N ASN A 280 -17.64 21.89 -24.09
CA ASN A 280 -19.00 21.85 -24.59
C ASN A 280 -19.25 20.64 -25.49
N ASP A 281 -18.29 20.31 -26.35
CA ASP A 281 -18.37 19.19 -27.29
C ASP A 281 -18.30 17.87 -26.54
N PHE A 282 -17.37 17.78 -25.60
CA PHE A 282 -17.29 16.68 -24.63
C PHE A 282 -18.63 16.46 -23.91
N THR A 283 -19.25 17.55 -23.44
CA THR A 283 -20.52 17.48 -22.70
C THR A 283 -21.69 17.06 -23.59
N ARG A 284 -21.74 17.49 -24.85
CA ARG A 284 -22.75 17.04 -25.82
C ARG A 284 -22.59 15.55 -26.12
N LEU A 285 -21.36 15.12 -26.42
CA LEU A 285 -21.07 13.76 -26.85
C LEU A 285 -21.35 12.74 -25.74
N ARG A 286 -20.88 13.00 -24.51
CA ARG A 286 -21.18 12.09 -23.38
C ARG A 286 -22.68 11.97 -23.12
N LYS A 287 -23.44 13.06 -23.27
CA LYS A 287 -24.89 13.07 -23.03
C LYS A 287 -25.62 12.26 -24.11
N LYS A 288 -25.19 12.40 -25.37
CA LYS A 288 -25.69 11.59 -26.49
C LYS A 288 -25.45 10.10 -26.26
N TRP A 289 -24.36 9.74 -25.60
CA TRP A 289 -24.02 8.37 -25.23
C TRP A 289 -24.54 7.91 -23.87
N GLY A 290 -25.38 8.69 -23.18
CA GLY A 290 -25.92 8.26 -21.89
C GLY A 290 -24.87 8.15 -20.77
N ILE A 291 -23.79 8.93 -20.81
CA ILE A 291 -22.67 8.88 -19.87
C ILE A 291 -22.56 10.16 -19.02
N GLY A 292 -22.41 9.99 -17.71
CA GLY A 292 -22.18 11.06 -16.74
C GLY A 292 -23.47 11.56 -16.07
N PRO A 293 -23.42 12.74 -15.41
CA PRO A 293 -24.53 13.19 -14.59
C PRO A 293 -25.73 13.65 -15.45
N VAL A 294 -26.94 13.35 -14.95
CA VAL A 294 -28.24 13.72 -15.57
C VAL A 294 -28.39 15.23 -15.71
N LYS A 295 -27.99 15.98 -14.67
CA LYS A 295 -27.94 17.44 -14.64
C LYS A 295 -26.62 17.89 -14.02
N SER A 296 -26.18 19.11 -14.32
CA SER A 296 -25.00 19.67 -13.66
C SER A 296 -25.18 19.62 -12.14
N GLN A 297 -24.17 19.15 -11.41
CA GLN A 297 -24.19 18.92 -9.95
C GLN A 297 -25.15 17.83 -9.44
N SER A 298 -25.82 17.08 -10.32
CA SER A 298 -26.59 15.91 -9.89
C SER A 298 -25.65 14.79 -9.44
N LYS A 299 -26.08 14.05 -8.42
CA LYS A 299 -25.45 12.78 -8.03
C LYS A 299 -25.95 11.62 -8.89
N ASP A 300 -27.08 11.76 -9.57
CA ASP A 300 -27.64 10.72 -10.43
C ASP A 300 -26.89 10.65 -11.76
N GLN A 301 -26.55 9.44 -12.19
CA GLN A 301 -25.88 9.15 -13.46
C GLN A 301 -26.85 8.62 -14.51
N LEU A 302 -26.48 8.82 -15.78
CA LEU A 302 -27.19 8.25 -16.92
C LEU A 302 -26.90 6.74 -17.07
N PRO A 303 -27.77 5.95 -17.73
CA PRO A 303 -27.72 4.49 -17.73
C PRO A 303 -26.40 3.87 -18.20
N ASP A 304 -25.72 4.48 -19.18
CA ASP A 304 -24.52 3.93 -19.81
C ASP A 304 -23.21 4.41 -19.16
N SER A 305 -23.29 4.97 -17.95
CA SER A 305 -22.17 5.59 -17.24
C SER A 305 -21.16 4.59 -16.68
N GLU A 306 -21.54 3.32 -16.57
CA GLU A 306 -20.73 2.27 -15.97
C GLU A 306 -19.39 2.08 -16.73
N GLY A 307 -18.28 2.15 -15.99
CA GLY A 307 -16.94 2.02 -16.56
C GLY A 307 -16.43 3.22 -17.37
N TYR A 308 -17.17 4.34 -17.44
CA TYR A 308 -16.75 5.56 -18.16
C TYR A 308 -16.59 6.80 -17.29
N CYS A 309 -17.32 6.89 -16.17
CA CYS A 309 -17.20 8.02 -15.25
C CYS A 309 -17.52 7.64 -13.81
N LEU A 310 -17.00 8.42 -12.87
CA LEU A 310 -17.11 8.19 -11.45
C LEU A 310 -17.38 9.51 -10.74
N TYR A 311 -18.25 9.52 -9.73
CA TYR A 311 -18.47 10.73 -8.95
C TYR A 311 -17.26 10.99 -8.05
N SER A 312 -16.65 12.18 -8.16
CA SER A 312 -15.56 12.61 -7.28
C SER A 312 -16.12 13.46 -6.12
N PRO A 313 -16.06 12.97 -4.86
CA PRO A 313 -16.48 13.74 -3.70
C PRO A 313 -15.65 15.02 -3.47
N THR A 314 -14.36 15.02 -3.85
CA THR A 314 -13.44 16.16 -3.66
C THR A 314 -13.89 17.38 -4.46
N PHE A 315 -14.20 17.17 -5.74
CA PHE A 315 -14.60 18.24 -6.65
C PHE A 315 -16.13 18.43 -6.73
N LYS A 316 -16.92 17.60 -6.01
CA LYS A 316 -18.39 17.57 -6.07
C LYS A 316 -18.94 17.48 -7.51
N GLN A 317 -18.24 16.75 -8.36
CA GLN A 317 -18.59 16.53 -9.77
C GLN A 317 -18.04 15.19 -10.26
N TYR A 318 -18.53 14.71 -11.41
CA TYR A 318 -18.05 13.50 -12.04
C TYR A 318 -16.67 13.71 -12.70
N ALA A 319 -15.77 12.76 -12.47
CA ALA A 319 -14.52 12.57 -13.20
C ALA A 319 -14.69 11.44 -14.23
N TYR A 320 -13.88 11.45 -15.29
CA TYR A 320 -14.02 10.57 -16.44
C TYR A 320 -12.77 9.71 -16.63
N LEU A 321 -12.97 8.45 -16.99
CA LEU A 321 -11.92 7.46 -17.17
C LEU A 321 -11.27 7.59 -18.55
N PRO A 322 -9.98 7.23 -18.73
CA PRO A 322 -9.30 7.24 -20.04
C PRO A 322 -10.05 6.45 -21.11
N LYS A 323 -10.73 5.37 -20.71
CA LYS A 323 -11.59 4.56 -21.59
C LYS A 323 -12.63 5.41 -22.35
N LEU A 324 -13.17 6.46 -21.73
CA LEU A 324 -14.08 7.38 -22.41
C LEU A 324 -13.36 8.25 -23.43
N VAL A 325 -12.18 8.77 -23.07
CA VAL A 325 -11.32 9.57 -23.95
C VAL A 325 -10.93 8.75 -25.18
N ASP A 326 -10.48 7.51 -25.00
CA ASP A 326 -10.13 6.60 -26.09
C ASP A 326 -11.32 6.33 -27.02
N ARG A 327 -12.51 6.09 -26.43
CA ARG A 327 -13.75 5.92 -27.19
C ARG A 327 -14.12 7.16 -28.00
N MET A 328 -13.96 8.36 -27.43
CA MET A 328 -14.21 9.62 -28.13
C MET A 328 -13.21 9.85 -29.27
N VAL A 329 -11.92 9.61 -29.04
CA VAL A 329 -10.88 9.75 -30.08
C VAL A 329 -11.15 8.80 -31.24
N ALA A 330 -11.46 7.53 -30.97
CA ALA A 330 -11.80 6.56 -32.00
C ALA A 330 -13.04 6.97 -32.82
N ALA A 331 -14.05 7.52 -32.15
CA ALA A 331 -15.31 7.93 -32.77
C ALA A 331 -15.21 9.25 -33.55
N LEU A 332 -14.22 10.11 -33.28
CA LEU A 332 -14.07 11.43 -33.89
C LEU A 332 -12.97 11.47 -34.95
N SER A 333 -12.72 10.34 -35.62
CA SER A 333 -11.61 10.16 -36.56
C SER A 333 -11.77 10.93 -37.88
N THR A 334 -13.01 11.26 -38.28
CA THR A 334 -13.31 11.92 -39.57
C THR A 334 -14.19 13.16 -39.40
N GLU A 335 -14.22 14.05 -40.40
CA GLU A 335 -15.08 15.24 -40.38
C GLU A 335 -16.57 14.90 -40.35
N ASP A 336 -16.96 13.84 -41.06
CA ASP A 336 -18.34 13.35 -41.11
C ASP A 336 -18.77 12.78 -39.76
N ASP A 337 -17.90 11.99 -39.12
CA ASP A 337 -18.16 11.43 -37.79
C ASP A 337 -18.26 12.53 -36.73
N TYR A 338 -17.36 13.52 -36.79
CA TYR A 338 -17.39 14.67 -35.89
C TYR A 338 -18.71 15.43 -36.03
N THR A 339 -19.11 15.75 -37.26
CA THR A 339 -20.32 16.52 -37.54
C THR A 339 -21.57 15.75 -37.08
N SER A 340 -21.62 14.45 -37.34
CA SER A 340 -22.72 13.57 -36.93
C SER A 340 -22.83 13.43 -35.41
N LEU A 341 -21.70 13.33 -34.70
CA LEU A 341 -21.67 13.07 -33.26
C LEU A 341 -21.80 14.32 -32.41
N VAL A 342 -21.08 15.40 -32.75
CA VAL A 342 -21.03 16.65 -31.98
C VAL A 342 -22.13 17.64 -32.39
N GLY A 343 -22.58 17.57 -33.65
CA GLY A 343 -23.73 18.34 -34.16
C GLY A 343 -23.37 19.70 -34.77
N HIS A 344 -22.10 19.96 -35.07
CA HIS A 344 -21.64 21.08 -35.89
C HIS A 344 -20.38 20.70 -36.68
N ARG A 345 -20.06 21.48 -37.72
CA ARG A 345 -18.83 21.23 -38.50
C ARG A 345 -17.58 21.41 -37.64
N PRO A 346 -16.58 20.52 -37.77
CA PRO A 346 -15.32 20.67 -37.06
C PRO A 346 -14.53 21.87 -37.56
N THR A 347 -13.76 22.48 -36.67
CA THR A 347 -12.72 23.45 -37.03
C THR A 347 -11.38 22.72 -36.97
N VAL A 348 -10.64 22.66 -38.08
CA VAL A 348 -9.30 22.09 -38.09
C VAL A 348 -8.38 22.95 -37.24
N LYS A 349 -7.55 22.33 -36.41
CA LYS A 349 -6.56 23.08 -35.62
C LYS A 349 -5.58 23.79 -36.56
N PRO A 350 -5.11 24.99 -36.21
CA PRO A 350 -3.98 25.58 -36.93
C PRO A 350 -2.77 24.65 -36.81
N ASP A 351 -2.10 24.36 -37.93
CA ASP A 351 -0.80 23.67 -37.92
C ASP A 351 0.18 24.50 -37.08
N ASN A 352 0.50 24.02 -35.88
CA ASN A 352 1.66 24.53 -35.15
C ASN A 352 2.91 23.88 -35.77
N GLN A 353 3.69 24.67 -36.49
CA GLN A 353 5.12 24.40 -36.71
C GLN A 353 5.88 24.32 -35.39
#